data_AF-A0A326UDE2-F1
#
_entry.id   AF-A0A326UDE2-F1
#
_cell.length_a   1.000
_cell.length_b   1.000
_cell.length_c   1.000
_cell.angle_alpha   90.00
_cell.angle_beta   90.00
_cell.angle_gamma   90.00
#
_symmetry.space_group_name_H-M   'P 1'
#
loop_
_entity.id
_entity.type
_entity.pdbx_description
1 polymer ?
#
loop_
_entity_poly.entity_id
_entity_poly.type
_entity_poly.pdbx_seq_one_letter_code
_entity_poly.pdbx_strand_id
1 'polypeptide(L)'
;MVQRTVAYLEQTQDETGNWRFSPEVYESPLAPWFQHWEWPSLNPSCTISGLLKELGSGSEQLHRRVEELFANLGNVHDLTGDEYYNVRPYAYYFFPIWDHPQRDLYTSGVAWWLIRQADSLDGDHFFSFVRSPESSVARLLPPTLIEQRLQDLANEQAEDGGWPSPYSNHWRGWITVQNLLVLQAFGKLD
;
A
#
# COMPACT_ATOMS: atom_id res chain seq x y z
N MET A 1 8.51 7.54 -21.52
CA MET A 1 7.38 7.72 -20.59
C MET A 1 7.88 7.80 -19.15
N VAL A 2 8.54 6.75 -18.63
CA VAL A 2 9.07 6.67 -17.25
C VAL A 2 9.93 7.88 -16.84
N GLN A 3 10.86 8.34 -17.68
CA GLN A 3 11.71 9.51 -17.36
C GLN A 3 10.91 10.80 -17.11
N ARG A 4 9.82 11.02 -17.86
CA ARG A 4 8.94 12.19 -17.64
C ARG A 4 8.16 12.06 -16.35
N THR A 5 7.76 10.84 -15.98
CA THR A 5 7.12 10.55 -14.69
C THR A 5 8.08 10.84 -13.53
N VAL A 6 9.34 10.40 -13.62
CA VAL A 6 10.35 10.68 -12.59
C VAL A 6 10.59 12.19 -12.46
N ALA A 7 10.80 12.89 -13.58
CA ALA A 7 10.99 14.35 -13.56
C ALA A 7 9.80 15.09 -12.93
N TYR A 8 8.56 14.66 -13.22
CA TYR A 8 7.37 15.22 -12.58
C TYR A 8 7.36 14.99 -11.07
N LEU A 9 7.67 13.76 -10.61
CA LEU A 9 7.70 13.43 -9.19
C LEU A 9 8.82 14.19 -8.46
N GLU A 10 9.97 14.38 -9.08
CA GLU A 10 11.05 15.20 -8.51
C GLU A 10 10.66 16.68 -8.39
N GLN A 11 10.02 17.22 -9.42
CA GLN A 11 9.59 18.62 -9.44
C GLN A 11 8.49 18.91 -8.41
N THR A 12 7.67 17.91 -8.08
CA THR A 12 6.52 18.06 -7.18
C THR A 12 6.78 17.59 -5.76
N GLN A 13 7.94 16.99 -5.49
CA GLN A 13 8.37 16.66 -4.13
C GLN A 13 8.86 17.92 -3.42
N ASP A 14 8.33 18.17 -2.23
CA ASP A 14 8.83 19.27 -1.41
C ASP A 14 10.18 18.94 -0.74
N GLU A 15 10.78 19.92 -0.08
CA GLU A 15 12.10 19.77 0.56
C GLU A 15 12.09 18.78 1.74
N THR A 16 10.91 18.51 2.32
CA THR A 16 10.73 17.53 3.40
C THR A 16 10.58 16.10 2.89
N GLY A 17 10.66 15.89 1.56
CA GLY A 17 10.51 14.58 0.95
C GLY A 17 9.06 14.19 0.68
N ASN A 18 8.13 15.12 0.84
CA ASN A 18 6.72 14.84 0.83
C ASN A 18 6.06 15.15 -0.53
N TRP A 19 5.03 14.37 -0.88
CA TRP A 19 4.10 14.69 -1.97
C TRP A 19 2.71 14.94 -1.43
N ARG A 20 2.02 15.91 -2.03
CA ARG A 20 0.64 16.26 -1.71
C ARG A 20 -0.25 16.00 -2.91
N PHE A 21 -1.51 15.65 -2.64
CA PHE A 21 -2.54 15.67 -3.66
C PHE A 21 -2.92 17.11 -4.00
N SER A 22 -3.65 17.31 -5.10
CA SER A 22 -4.24 18.61 -5.36
C SER A 22 -5.33 18.91 -4.31
N PRO A 23 -5.60 20.19 -3.99
CA PRO A 23 -6.57 20.60 -2.98
C PRO A 23 -7.94 19.90 -3.10
N GLU A 24 -8.42 19.71 -4.33
CA GLU A 24 -9.72 19.13 -4.64
C GLU A 24 -9.85 17.66 -4.22
N VAL A 25 -8.73 16.94 -4.10
CA VAL A 25 -8.72 15.55 -3.61
C VAL A 25 -9.11 15.50 -2.14
N TYR A 26 -8.63 16.45 -1.33
CA TYR A 26 -8.96 16.51 0.09
C TYR A 26 -10.44 16.87 0.31
N GLU A 27 -11.02 17.69 -0.55
CA GLU A 27 -12.40 18.13 -0.43
C GLU A 27 -13.42 17.11 -0.99
N SER A 28 -12.93 16.07 -1.67
CA SER A 28 -13.79 15.12 -2.37
C SER A 28 -14.62 14.25 -1.41
N PRO A 29 -15.96 14.19 -1.56
CA PRO A 29 -16.81 13.32 -0.75
C PRO A 29 -16.60 11.83 -1.05
N LEU A 30 -15.89 11.48 -2.15
CA LEU A 30 -15.57 10.09 -2.48
C LEU A 30 -14.42 9.52 -1.65
N ALA A 31 -13.60 10.37 -1.04
CA ALA A 31 -12.45 9.97 -0.23
C ALA A 31 -12.35 10.85 1.05
N PRO A 32 -13.38 10.85 1.91
CA PRO A 32 -13.45 11.75 3.07
C PRO A 32 -12.31 11.55 4.08
N TRP A 33 -11.69 10.36 4.11
CA TRP A 33 -10.55 10.06 4.97
C TRP A 33 -9.30 10.93 4.65
N PHE A 34 -9.21 11.55 3.47
CA PHE A 34 -8.12 12.47 3.15
C PHE A 34 -8.26 13.85 3.82
N GLN A 35 -9.45 14.24 4.28
CA GLN A 35 -9.70 15.57 4.87
C GLN A 35 -8.89 15.83 6.14
N HIS A 36 -8.48 14.78 6.83
CA HIS A 36 -7.78 14.86 8.12
C HIS A 36 -6.29 14.55 8.03
N TRP A 37 -5.74 14.50 6.81
CA TRP A 37 -4.31 14.22 6.64
C TRP A 37 -3.46 15.42 7.02
N GLU A 38 -2.51 15.17 7.91
CA GLU A 38 -1.49 16.15 8.33
C GLU A 38 -0.22 16.00 7.48
N TRP A 39 0.57 17.07 7.41
CA TRP A 39 1.78 17.13 6.59
C TRP A 39 2.97 17.65 7.40
N PRO A 40 4.18 17.10 7.17
CA PRO A 40 4.50 16.06 6.19
C PRO A 40 4.00 14.67 6.61
N SER A 41 3.82 13.76 5.65
CA SER A 41 3.24 12.43 5.88
C SER A 41 4.02 11.33 5.18
N LEU A 42 4.14 10.17 5.84
CA LEU A 42 4.68 8.96 5.23
C LEU A 42 3.81 8.44 4.09
N ASN A 43 2.49 8.68 4.14
CA ASN A 43 1.57 8.32 3.05
C ASN A 43 1.14 9.62 2.34
N PRO A 44 1.44 9.81 1.03
CA PRO A 44 1.85 8.81 0.05
C PRO A 44 3.36 8.70 -0.17
N SER A 45 4.20 9.42 0.56
CA SER A 45 5.61 9.60 0.25
C SER A 45 6.44 8.31 0.22
N CYS A 46 6.32 7.49 1.27
CA CYS A 46 6.89 6.15 1.34
C CYS A 46 6.32 5.22 0.27
N THR A 47 5.01 5.33 0.00
CA THR A 47 4.33 4.55 -1.05
C THR A 47 4.90 4.84 -2.43
N ILE A 48 5.00 6.11 -2.81
CA ILE A 48 5.54 6.55 -4.10
C ILE A 48 7.01 6.15 -4.24
N SER A 49 7.82 6.40 -3.21
CA SER A 49 9.25 6.04 -3.21
C SER A 49 9.48 4.54 -3.33
N GLY A 50 8.69 3.73 -2.63
CA GLY A 50 8.73 2.27 -2.73
C GLY A 50 8.38 1.77 -4.13
N LEU A 51 7.31 2.30 -4.74
CA LEU A 51 6.94 1.96 -6.12
C LEU A 51 8.00 2.40 -7.14
N LEU A 52 8.63 3.56 -6.94
CA LEU A 52 9.74 4.01 -7.78
C LEU A 52 10.96 3.07 -7.68
N LYS A 53 11.31 2.65 -6.45
CA LYS A 53 12.36 1.65 -6.24
C LYS A 53 12.02 0.31 -6.90
N GLU A 54 10.76 -0.15 -6.83
CA GLU A 54 10.29 -1.35 -7.53
C GLU A 54 10.48 -1.25 -9.05
N LEU A 55 10.29 -0.05 -9.60
CA LEU A 55 10.53 0.27 -11.02
C LEU A 55 12.01 0.55 -11.36
N GLY A 56 12.94 0.43 -10.40
CA GLY A 56 14.35 0.80 -10.60
C GLY A 56 14.53 2.25 -11.06
N SER A 57 13.68 3.16 -10.57
CA SER A 57 13.55 4.55 -11.03
C SER A 57 13.58 5.53 -9.85
N GLY A 58 13.76 6.83 -10.13
CA GLY A 58 13.90 7.89 -9.12
C GLY A 58 15.37 8.26 -8.88
N SER A 59 15.64 9.54 -8.62
CA SER A 59 17.01 9.98 -8.26
C SER A 59 17.36 9.62 -6.82
N GLU A 60 18.66 9.56 -6.55
CA GLU A 60 19.20 9.44 -5.19
C GLU A 60 18.67 10.53 -4.26
N GLN A 61 18.54 11.77 -4.75
CA GLN A 61 18.03 12.89 -3.96
C GLN A 61 16.57 12.68 -3.54
N LEU A 62 15.71 12.25 -4.47
CA LEU A 62 14.31 11.97 -4.19
C LEU A 62 14.17 10.88 -3.11
N HIS A 63 14.91 9.78 -3.25
CA HIS A 63 14.85 8.69 -2.28
C HIS A 63 15.44 9.09 -0.92
N ARG A 64 16.55 9.84 -0.90
CA ARG A 64 17.16 10.34 0.33
C ARG A 64 16.20 11.22 1.12
N ARG A 65 15.47 12.12 0.48
CA ARG A 65 14.47 12.96 1.19
C ARG A 65 13.35 12.12 1.82
N VAL A 66 12.91 11.06 1.16
CA VAL A 66 11.90 10.16 1.74
C VAL A 66 12.48 9.32 2.87
N GLU A 67 13.74 8.93 2.78
CA GLU A 67 14.46 8.25 3.87
C GLU A 67 14.61 9.17 5.10
N GLU A 68 14.94 10.44 4.90
CA GLU A 68 14.98 11.45 5.97
C GLU A 68 13.59 11.65 6.59
N LEU A 69 12.54 11.74 5.77
CA LEU A 69 11.16 11.81 6.24
C LEU A 69 10.77 10.57 7.07
N PHE A 70 11.14 9.40 6.57
CA PHE A 70 10.93 8.13 7.25
C PHE A 70 11.66 8.06 8.59
N ALA A 71 12.92 8.48 8.65
CA ALA A 71 13.68 8.53 9.89
C ALA A 71 13.06 9.47 10.94
N ASN A 72 12.39 10.53 10.50
CA ASN A 72 11.76 11.51 11.37
C ASN A 72 10.37 11.11 11.86
N LEU A 73 9.55 10.48 11.02
CA LEU A 73 8.14 10.18 11.32
C LEU A 73 7.85 8.70 11.52
N GLY A 74 8.75 7.81 11.12
CA GLY A 74 8.58 6.37 11.24
C GLY A 74 8.36 5.96 12.69
N ASN A 75 7.25 5.27 12.95
CA ASN A 75 6.84 4.88 14.27
C ASN A 75 6.37 3.42 14.30
N VAL A 76 7.17 2.55 14.91
CA VAL A 76 6.83 1.12 15.02
C VAL A 76 5.52 0.87 15.78
N HIS A 77 5.09 1.80 16.64
CA HIS A 77 3.82 1.68 17.35
C HIS A 77 2.60 1.73 16.42
N ASP A 78 2.72 2.29 15.22
CA ASP A 78 1.65 2.27 14.22
C ASP A 78 1.25 0.83 13.86
N LEU A 79 2.23 -0.10 13.89
CA LEU A 79 2.01 -1.52 13.62
C LEU A 79 1.22 -2.22 14.73
N THR A 80 1.08 -1.60 15.90
CA THR A 80 0.30 -2.13 17.03
C THR A 80 -1.15 -1.64 17.05
N GLY A 81 -1.48 -0.58 16.30
CA GLY A 81 -2.84 -0.07 16.15
C GLY A 81 -3.65 -0.83 15.10
N ASP A 82 -4.89 -0.39 14.87
CA ASP A 82 -5.82 -1.01 13.92
C ASP A 82 -5.97 -0.19 12.61
N GLU A 83 -5.32 0.97 12.54
CA GLU A 83 -5.48 1.93 11.46
C GLU A 83 -4.74 1.53 10.18
N TYR A 84 -5.49 1.06 9.18
CA TYR A 84 -4.99 0.64 7.86
C TYR A 84 -4.03 1.66 7.22
N TYR A 85 -4.40 2.95 7.20
CA TYR A 85 -3.62 3.99 6.53
C TYR A 85 -2.32 4.35 7.24
N ASN A 86 -2.20 4.02 8.54
CA ASN A 86 -0.96 4.21 9.28
C ASN A 86 0.04 3.10 8.95
N VAL A 87 -0.42 1.87 8.70
CA VAL A 87 0.45 0.73 8.39
C VAL A 87 0.89 0.70 6.93
N ARG A 88 0.01 1.11 6.01
CA ARG A 88 0.23 1.12 4.56
C ARG A 88 1.59 1.68 4.09
N PRO A 89 2.06 2.87 4.53
CA PRO A 89 3.32 3.42 4.04
C PRO A 89 4.52 2.51 4.32
N TYR A 90 4.57 1.83 5.47
CA TYR A 90 5.66 0.90 5.82
C TYR A 90 5.73 -0.29 4.88
N ALA A 91 4.57 -0.84 4.53
CA ALA A 91 4.47 -1.96 3.61
C ALA A 91 5.03 -1.58 2.23
N TYR A 92 4.52 -0.50 1.63
CA TYR A 92 4.95 -0.11 0.29
C TYR A 92 6.42 0.34 0.25
N TYR A 93 6.94 0.99 1.29
CA TYR A 93 8.34 1.40 1.35
C TYR A 93 9.31 0.21 1.30
N PHE A 94 8.91 -0.92 1.89
CA PHE A 94 9.70 -2.16 1.95
C PHE A 94 9.20 -3.29 1.05
N PHE A 95 8.21 -3.02 0.18
CA PHE A 95 7.85 -3.93 -0.92
C PHE A 95 9.04 -4.27 -1.81
N PRO A 96 9.74 -3.30 -2.44
CA PRO A 96 10.97 -3.61 -3.16
C PRO A 96 12.03 -4.14 -2.19
N ILE A 97 12.86 -5.07 -2.65
CA ILE A 97 14.01 -5.54 -1.86
C ILE A 97 15.15 -4.54 -2.04
N TRP A 98 15.59 -3.96 -0.92
CA TRP A 98 16.76 -3.08 -0.86
C TRP A 98 17.35 -3.10 0.56
N ASP A 99 18.62 -2.72 0.67
CA ASP A 99 19.35 -2.70 1.92
C ASP A 99 18.93 -1.50 2.77
N HIS A 100 18.20 -1.76 3.85
CA HIS A 100 17.79 -0.76 4.83
C HIS A 100 17.82 -1.38 6.23
N PRO A 101 18.45 -0.71 7.22
CA PRO A 101 18.68 -1.30 8.54
C PRO A 101 17.40 -1.64 9.31
N GLN A 102 16.28 -0.99 9.00
CA GLN A 102 14.99 -1.24 9.68
C GLN A 102 14.04 -2.12 8.86
N ARG A 103 14.46 -2.62 7.69
CA ARG A 103 13.59 -3.39 6.78
C ARG A 103 12.91 -4.54 7.52
N ASP A 104 13.70 -5.41 8.14
CA ASP A 104 13.19 -6.64 8.77
C ASP A 104 12.21 -6.34 9.90
N LEU A 105 12.46 -5.27 10.66
CA LEU A 105 11.56 -4.81 11.72
C LEU A 105 10.18 -4.46 11.15
N TYR A 106 10.12 -3.61 10.14
CA TYR A 106 8.87 -3.13 9.58
C TYR A 106 8.16 -4.19 8.73
N THR A 107 8.88 -4.99 7.93
CA THR A 107 8.24 -6.08 7.18
C THR A 107 7.66 -7.15 8.10
N SER A 108 8.36 -7.49 9.19
CA SER A 108 7.85 -8.43 10.19
C SER A 108 6.67 -7.84 10.96
N GLY A 109 6.71 -6.55 11.30
CA GLY A 109 5.60 -5.88 11.98
C GLY A 109 4.35 -5.74 11.10
N VAL A 110 4.50 -5.49 9.79
CA VAL A 110 3.39 -5.53 8.83
C VAL A 110 2.80 -6.95 8.72
N ALA A 111 3.65 -7.98 8.63
CA ALA A 111 3.18 -9.36 8.60
C ALA A 111 2.42 -9.74 9.89
N TRP A 112 2.94 -9.34 11.06
CA TRP A 112 2.26 -9.51 12.34
C TRP A 112 0.93 -8.78 12.39
N TRP A 113 0.88 -7.53 11.93
CA TRP A 113 -0.34 -6.74 11.87
C TRP A 113 -1.40 -7.43 11.01
N LEU A 114 -1.04 -7.94 9.82
CA LEU A 114 -1.95 -8.68 8.95
C LEU A 114 -2.50 -9.95 9.59
N ILE A 115 -1.66 -10.71 10.31
CA ILE A 115 -2.11 -11.91 11.03
C ILE A 115 -3.16 -11.53 12.08
N ARG A 116 -2.95 -10.42 12.80
CA ARG A 116 -3.89 -9.95 13.83
C ARG A 116 -5.19 -9.39 13.26
N GLN A 117 -5.13 -8.79 12.07
CA GLN A 117 -6.28 -8.18 11.39
C GLN A 117 -6.94 -9.11 10.35
N ALA A 118 -6.54 -10.37 10.28
CA ALA A 118 -6.98 -11.29 9.22
C ALA A 118 -8.52 -11.39 9.12
N ASP A 119 -9.20 -11.36 10.27
CA ASP A 119 -10.66 -11.48 10.36
C ASP A 119 -11.40 -10.13 10.24
N SER A 120 -10.70 -9.00 10.36
CA SER A 120 -11.29 -7.65 10.38
C SER A 120 -11.12 -6.90 9.06
N LEU A 121 -10.12 -7.26 8.25
CA LEU A 121 -9.92 -6.69 6.92
C LEU A 121 -10.80 -7.40 5.89
N ASP A 122 -11.28 -6.65 4.89
CA ASP A 122 -11.79 -7.28 3.68
C ASP A 122 -10.64 -7.81 2.80
N GLY A 123 -10.98 -8.57 1.77
CA GLY A 123 -9.99 -9.15 0.86
C GLY A 123 -9.11 -8.09 0.17
N ASP A 124 -9.71 -7.04 -0.38
CA ASP A 124 -8.99 -5.98 -1.12
C ASP A 124 -7.94 -5.30 -0.22
N HIS A 125 -8.32 -4.92 1.00
CA HIS A 125 -7.40 -4.29 1.95
C HIS A 125 -6.29 -5.24 2.38
N PHE A 126 -6.57 -6.51 2.61
CA PHE A 126 -5.53 -7.49 2.94
C PHE A 126 -4.50 -7.61 1.80
N PHE A 127 -4.96 -7.78 0.56
CA PHE A 127 -4.07 -7.97 -0.59
C PHE A 127 -3.40 -6.69 -1.09
N SER A 128 -3.83 -5.52 -0.64
CA SER A 128 -3.05 -4.29 -0.80
C SER A 128 -1.64 -4.37 -0.19
N PHE A 129 -1.45 -5.23 0.84
CA PHE A 129 -0.18 -5.51 1.49
C PHE A 129 0.55 -6.74 0.94
N VAL A 130 -0.17 -7.64 0.27
CA VAL A 130 0.30 -8.97 -0.15
C VAL A 130 0.08 -9.13 -1.66
N ARG A 131 0.74 -8.28 -2.45
CA ARG A 131 0.46 -8.14 -3.90
C ARG A 131 0.77 -9.36 -4.75
N SER A 132 1.69 -10.21 -4.29
CA SER A 132 2.08 -11.45 -4.97
C SER A 132 2.70 -12.43 -3.96
N PRO A 133 2.76 -13.74 -4.29
CA PRO A 133 3.39 -14.72 -3.41
C PRO A 133 4.88 -14.47 -3.17
N GLU A 134 5.55 -13.74 -4.05
CA GLU A 134 6.97 -13.40 -3.94
C GLU A 134 7.25 -12.19 -3.05
N SER A 135 6.23 -11.40 -2.71
CA SER A 135 6.41 -10.16 -1.94
C SER A 135 7.02 -10.43 -0.56
N SER A 136 7.78 -9.46 -0.04
CA SER A 136 8.51 -9.61 1.22
C SER A 136 7.59 -9.96 2.40
N VAL A 137 6.40 -9.34 2.44
CA VAL A 137 5.38 -9.62 3.44
C VAL A 137 4.73 -10.98 3.22
N ALA A 138 4.40 -11.35 1.97
CA ALA A 138 3.78 -12.65 1.67
C ALA A 138 4.62 -13.83 2.18
N ARG A 139 5.95 -13.77 2.02
CA ARG A 139 6.86 -14.83 2.47
C ARG A 139 6.93 -15.00 3.99
N LEU A 140 6.48 -14.00 4.75
CA LEU A 140 6.44 -14.04 6.22
C LEU A 140 5.08 -14.53 6.75
N LEU A 141 4.06 -14.58 5.91
CA LEU A 141 2.72 -15.01 6.31
C LEU A 141 2.58 -16.55 6.21
N PRO A 142 1.75 -17.17 7.06
CA PRO A 142 1.39 -18.57 6.88
C PRO A 142 0.74 -18.80 5.50
N PRO A 143 1.19 -19.77 4.69
CA PRO A 143 0.59 -20.06 3.39
C PRO A 143 -0.92 -20.34 3.47
N THR A 144 -1.34 -21.04 4.53
CA THR A 144 -2.76 -21.34 4.79
C THR A 144 -3.60 -20.09 5.04
N LEU A 145 -3.02 -19.03 5.62
CA LEU A 145 -3.71 -17.75 5.77
C LEU A 145 -3.94 -17.10 4.40
N ILE A 146 -2.92 -17.04 3.56
CA ILE A 146 -3.04 -16.48 2.21
C ILE A 146 -4.08 -17.26 1.39
N GLU A 147 -4.03 -18.59 1.42
CA GLU A 147 -4.99 -19.44 0.72
C GLU A 147 -6.43 -19.20 1.20
N GLN A 148 -6.65 -19.10 2.51
CA GLN A 148 -7.96 -18.77 3.06
C GLN A 148 -8.44 -17.40 2.59
N ARG A 149 -7.59 -16.37 2.64
CA ARG A 149 -7.95 -15.01 2.20
C ARG A 149 -8.23 -14.94 0.70
N LEU A 150 -7.53 -15.70 -0.13
CA LEU A 150 -7.83 -15.82 -1.56
C LEU A 150 -9.19 -16.47 -1.80
N GLN A 151 -9.53 -17.50 -1.02
CA GLN A 151 -10.83 -18.15 -1.09
C GLN A 151 -11.96 -17.22 -0.63
N ASP A 152 -11.76 -16.48 0.46
CA ASP A 152 -12.69 -15.46 0.95
C ASP A 152 -12.92 -14.41 -0.13
N LEU A 153 -11.84 -13.87 -0.71
CA LEU A 153 -11.91 -12.90 -1.78
C LEU A 153 -12.69 -13.44 -2.98
N ALA A 154 -12.44 -14.67 -3.44
CA ALA A 154 -13.20 -15.27 -4.54
C ALA A 154 -14.70 -15.41 -4.19
N ASN A 155 -15.02 -15.76 -2.94
CA ASN A 155 -16.40 -15.93 -2.48
C ASN A 155 -17.15 -14.60 -2.28
N GLU A 156 -16.43 -13.48 -2.14
CA GLU A 156 -17.00 -12.13 -2.07
C GLU A 156 -17.50 -11.61 -3.44
N GLN A 157 -17.16 -12.28 -4.56
CA GLN A 157 -17.63 -11.89 -5.88
C GLN A 157 -19.15 -12.01 -5.96
N ALA A 158 -19.83 -10.93 -6.36
CA ALA A 158 -21.26 -10.95 -6.58
C ALA A 158 -21.61 -11.66 -7.90
N GLU A 159 -22.89 -12.03 -8.06
CA GLU A 159 -23.39 -12.75 -9.25
C GLU A 159 -23.15 -12.01 -10.58
N ASP A 160 -23.05 -10.68 -10.55
CA ASP A 160 -22.76 -9.85 -11.73
C ASP A 160 -21.25 -9.77 -12.07
N GLY A 161 -20.41 -10.49 -11.33
CA GLY A 161 -18.96 -10.56 -11.51
C GLY A 161 -18.18 -9.43 -10.82
N GLY A 162 -18.84 -8.48 -10.17
CA GLY A 162 -18.18 -7.40 -9.44
C GLY A 162 -18.05 -7.67 -7.94
N TRP A 163 -17.06 -7.05 -7.30
CA TRP A 163 -16.95 -7.07 -5.83
C TRP A 163 -17.72 -5.92 -5.20
N PRO A 164 -18.24 -6.06 -3.97
CA PRO A 164 -18.80 -4.92 -3.24
C PRO A 164 -17.70 -3.91 -2.89
N SER A 165 -18.11 -2.68 -2.58
CA SER A 165 -17.23 -1.64 -2.06
C SER A 165 -17.69 -1.25 -0.66
N PRO A 166 -16.80 -1.21 0.35
CA PRO A 166 -17.16 -0.74 1.69
C PRO A 166 -17.41 0.79 1.74
N TYR A 167 -17.06 1.52 0.67
CA TYR A 167 -17.13 2.98 0.64
C TYR A 167 -18.33 3.51 -0.17
N SER A 168 -18.33 3.22 -1.47
CA SER A 168 -19.35 3.70 -2.42
C SER A 168 -19.31 2.83 -3.66
N ASN A 169 -20.47 2.66 -4.31
CA ASN A 169 -20.59 1.96 -5.58
C ASN A 169 -19.73 2.57 -6.70
N HIS A 170 -19.31 3.84 -6.57
CA HIS A 170 -18.39 4.46 -7.51
C HIS A 170 -16.98 3.82 -7.50
N TRP A 171 -16.57 3.19 -6.40
CA TRP A 171 -15.30 2.48 -6.28
C TRP A 171 -15.34 1.04 -6.79
N ARG A 172 -16.55 0.52 -7.07
CA ARG A 172 -16.78 -0.90 -7.35
C ARG A 172 -15.98 -1.40 -8.55
N GLY A 173 -15.89 -0.60 -9.61
CA GLY A 173 -15.09 -0.92 -10.80
C GLY A 173 -13.60 -1.01 -10.51
N TRP A 174 -13.07 -0.09 -9.69
CA TRP A 174 -11.67 -0.12 -9.25
C TRP A 174 -11.37 -1.37 -8.43
N ILE A 175 -12.16 -1.64 -7.38
CA ILE A 175 -11.99 -2.79 -6.50
C ILE A 175 -12.08 -4.11 -7.29
N THR A 176 -13.02 -4.21 -8.22
CA THR A 176 -13.16 -5.40 -9.07
C THR A 176 -11.88 -5.67 -9.87
N VAL A 177 -11.29 -4.64 -10.48
CA VAL A 177 -10.02 -4.81 -11.23
C VAL A 177 -8.86 -5.15 -10.30
N GLN A 178 -8.76 -4.52 -9.12
CA GLN A 178 -7.72 -4.85 -8.14
C GLN A 178 -7.81 -6.31 -7.69
N ASN A 179 -9.00 -6.78 -7.35
CA ASN A 179 -9.24 -8.17 -6.92
C ASN A 179 -8.91 -9.17 -8.04
N LEU A 180 -9.24 -8.87 -9.29
CA LEU A 180 -8.83 -9.69 -10.43
C LEU A 180 -7.31 -9.74 -10.60
N LEU A 181 -6.61 -8.61 -10.46
CA LEU A 181 -5.14 -8.57 -10.53
C LEU A 181 -4.50 -9.39 -9.41
N VAL A 182 -5.07 -9.36 -8.21
CA VAL A 182 -4.65 -10.20 -7.09
C VAL A 182 -4.85 -11.68 -7.42
N LEU A 183 -6.06 -12.07 -7.81
CA LEU A 183 -6.35 -13.47 -8.17
C LEU A 183 -5.43 -13.95 -9.30
N GLN A 184 -5.15 -13.10 -10.29
CA GLN A 184 -4.19 -13.38 -11.36
C GLN A 184 -2.77 -13.60 -10.82
N ALA A 185 -2.28 -12.71 -9.96
CA ALA A 185 -0.94 -12.78 -9.38
C ALA A 185 -0.72 -14.07 -8.56
N PHE A 186 -1.80 -14.63 -8.00
CA PHE A 186 -1.78 -15.89 -7.26
C PHE A 186 -2.20 -17.12 -8.09
N GLY A 187 -2.39 -16.98 -9.41
CA GLY A 187 -2.76 -18.08 -10.30
C GLY A 187 -4.14 -18.67 -10.00
N LYS A 188 -5.10 -17.82 -9.62
CA LYS A 188 -6.49 -18.17 -9.28
C LYS A 188 -7.51 -17.78 -10.36
N LEU A 189 -7.06 -17.18 -11.45
CA LEU A 189 -7.89 -16.98 -12.65
C LEU A 189 -7.61 -18.13 -13.62
N ASP A 190 -8.68 -18.71 -14.15
CA ASP A 190 -8.63 -19.71 -15.23
C ASP A 190 -8.39 -19.06 -16.61
#